data_AF-A0A9N7V0F4-F1
#
_entry.id   AF-A0A9N7V0F4-F1
#
_cell.length_a   1.000
_cell.length_b   1.000
_cell.length_c   1.000
_cell.angle_alpha   90.00
_cell.angle_beta   90.00
_cell.angle_gamma   90.00
#
_symmetry.space_group_name_H-M   'P 1'
#
loop_
_entity.id
_entity.type
_entity.pdbx_description
1 polymer ?
#
loop_
_entity_poly.entity_id
_entity_poly.type
_entity_poly.pdbx_seq_one_letter_code
_entity_poly.pdbx_strand_id
1 'polypeptide(L)' 'MPVANQRCVMSGADVEVYLSQVHDGSVSSGFRTLYEERLLLDVTLLIEEHHFQAHKALLATQSDYFRVMLSADMRERDPH' A
#
# COMPACT_ATOMS: atom_id res chain seq x y z
N MET A 1 11.66 17.14 -13.92
CA MET A 1 12.48 16.40 -14.90
C MET A 1 11.57 15.37 -15.58
N PRO A 2 11.49 15.29 -16.92
CA PRO A 2 10.68 14.25 -17.56
C PRO A 2 11.46 12.94 -17.48
N VAL A 3 10.89 11.94 -16.81
CA VAL A 3 11.47 10.59 -16.69
C VAL A 3 10.98 9.79 -17.90
N ALA A 4 11.92 9.23 -18.67
CA ALA A 4 11.63 8.50 -19.89
C ALA A 4 10.94 7.15 -19.57
N ASN A 5 9.79 6.90 -20.18
CA ASN A 5 9.18 5.56 -20.17
C ASN A 5 9.90 4.67 -21.18
N GLN A 6 10.17 3.44 -20.79
CA GLN A 6 10.76 2.46 -21.70
C GLN A 6 9.63 1.66 -22.36
N ARG A 7 9.51 1.78 -23.68
CA ARG A 7 8.56 1.00 -24.51
C ARG A 7 9.21 -0.35 -24.81
N CYS A 8 8.63 -1.45 -24.34
CA CYS A 8 9.03 -2.80 -24.74
C CYS A 8 8.03 -3.29 -25.81
N VAL A 9 8.51 -3.60 -27.02
CA VAL A 9 7.68 -4.10 -28.13
C VAL A 9 7.98 -5.59 -28.30
N MET A 10 6.98 -6.45 -28.10
CA MET A 10 7.04 -7.88 -28.41
C MET A 10 6.22 -8.14 -29.68
N SER A 11 6.80 -8.85 -30.64
CA SER A 11 6.18 -9.12 -31.96
C SER A 11 5.07 -10.18 -31.85
N GLY A 12 3.84 -9.79 -32.19
CA GLY A 12 2.67 -10.67 -32.30
C GLY A 12 1.44 -10.06 -31.61
N ALA A 13 0.67 -9.26 -32.37
CA ALA A 13 -0.30 -8.25 -31.90
C ALA A 13 0.39 -7.10 -31.15
N ASP A 14 0.28 -5.86 -31.65
CA ASP A 14 0.97 -4.69 -31.10
C ASP A 14 0.45 -4.34 -29.70
N VAL A 15 1.00 -4.99 -28.67
CA VAL A 15 0.77 -4.65 -27.27
C VAL A 15 1.87 -3.68 -26.85
N GLU A 16 1.49 -2.42 -26.62
CA GLU A 16 2.38 -1.43 -26.04
C GLU A 16 2.40 -1.55 -24.52
N VAL A 17 3.58 -1.80 -23.95
CA VAL A 17 3.79 -1.88 -22.49
C VAL A 17 4.41 -0.57 -22.00
N TYR A 18 3.79 0.01 -20.96
CA TYR A 18 4.28 1.17 -20.24
C TYR A 18 4.82 0.76 -18.87
N LEU A 19 6.06 1.14 -18.57
CA LEU A 19 6.69 0.93 -17.27
C LEU A 19 7.23 2.27 -16.77
N SER A 20 6.82 2.68 -15.57
CA SER A 20 7.35 3.87 -14.90
C SER A 20 8.44 3.46 -13.92
N GLN A 21 9.64 4.03 -14.09
CA GLN A 21 10.78 3.77 -13.20
C GLN A 21 10.62 4.39 -11.81
N VAL A 22 9.65 5.28 -11.61
CA VAL A 22 9.43 6.00 -10.35
C VAL A 22 8.17 5.56 -9.62
N HIS A 23 7.39 4.65 -10.20
CA HIS A 23 6.08 4.28 -9.66
C HIS A 23 6.18 3.73 -8.23
N ASP A 24 7.05 2.74 -8.01
CA ASP A 24 7.21 2.07 -6.72
C ASP A 24 7.60 3.04 -5.59
N GLY A 25 8.53 3.96 -5.89
CA GLY A 25 8.93 5.02 -4.96
C GLY A 25 7.81 6.04 -4.72
N SER A 26 7.08 6.40 -5.77
CA SER A 26 5.98 7.36 -5.69
C SER A 26 4.83 6.84 -4.82
N VAL A 27 4.49 5.55 -4.92
CA VAL A 27 3.45 4.93 -4.08
C VAL A 27 3.82 5.00 -2.60
N SER A 28 5.04 4.61 -2.24
CA SER A 28 5.52 4.67 -0.84
C SER A 28 5.54 6.10 -0.30
N SER A 29 5.99 7.07 -1.10
CA SER A 29 5.96 8.48 -0.72
C SER A 29 4.53 9.01 -0.55
N GLY A 30 3.59 8.59 -1.39
CA GLY A 30 2.19 8.97 -1.29
C GLY A 30 1.55 8.48 0.00
N PHE A 31 1.77 7.22 0.39
CA PHE A 31 1.30 6.69 1.68
C PHE A 31 1.92 7.43 2.86
N ARG A 32 3.19 7.83 2.78
CA ARG A 32 3.83 8.66 3.80
C ARG A 32 3.14 10.01 3.94
N THR A 33 2.87 10.70 2.83
CA THR A 33 2.14 11.98 2.87
C THR A 33 0.75 11.81 3.48
N LEU A 34 0.00 10.77 3.09
CA LEU A 34 -1.31 10.48 3.69
C LEU A 34 -1.22 10.24 5.20
N TYR A 35 -0.17 9.57 5.68
CA TYR A 35 0.06 9.34 7.10
C TYR A 35 0.35 10.66 7.85
N GLU A 36 1.25 11.48 7.32
CA GLU A 36 1.62 12.78 7.90
C GLU A 36 0.41 13.73 7.96
N GLU A 37 -0.47 13.70 6.96
CA GLU A 37 -1.70 14.50 6.88
C GLU A 37 -2.90 13.89 7.61
N ARG A 38 -2.74 12.72 8.23
CA ARG A 38 -3.81 11.98 8.93
C ARG A 38 -5.01 11.63 8.04
N LEU A 39 -4.75 11.32 6.77
CA LEU A 39 -5.76 10.96 5.79
C LEU A 39 -5.85 9.45 5.57
N LEU A 40 -7.08 8.96 5.39
CA LEU A 40 -7.40 7.56 5.04
C LEU A 40 -6.86 6.52 6.05
N LEU A 41 -6.64 6.92 7.30
CA LEU A 41 -6.24 6.01 8.38
C LEU A 41 -7.45 5.16 8.80
N ASP A 42 -7.39 3.86 8.55
CA ASP A 42 -8.52 2.92 8.62
C ASP A 42 -8.29 1.79 9.65
N VAL A 43 -7.18 1.84 10.39
CA VAL A 43 -6.87 0.98 11.53
C VAL A 43 -6.18 1.76 12.64
N THR A 44 -6.43 1.36 13.89
CA THR A 44 -5.66 1.80 15.06
C THR A 44 -5.08 0.58 15.74
N LEU A 45 -3.76 0.49 15.81
CA LEU A 45 -3.06 -0.55 16.55
C LEU A 45 -2.92 -0.09 18.00
N LEU A 46 -3.40 -0.91 18.93
CA LEU A 46 -3.14 -0.72 20.36
C LEU A 46 -1.94 -1.58 20.75
N ILE A 47 -0.87 -0.93 21.19
CA ILE A 47 0.33 -1.59 21.69
C ILE A 47 0.53 -1.08 23.12
N GLU A 48 0.29 -1.95 24.09
CA GLU A 48 0.16 -1.57 25.50
C GLU A 48 -0.94 -0.51 25.67
N GLU A 49 -0.59 0.71 26.11
CA GLU A 49 -1.52 1.85 26.25
C GLU A 49 -1.39 2.88 25.11
N HIS A 50 -0.62 2.57 24.07
CA HIS A 50 -0.34 3.50 22.97
C HIS A 50 -1.16 3.16 21.72
N HIS A 51 -1.77 4.19 21.13
CA HIS A 51 -2.60 4.09 19.95
C HIS A 51 -1.84 4.57 18.70
N PHE A 52 -1.74 3.70 17.69
CA PHE A 52 -1.08 4.00 16.42
C PHE A 52 -2.07 3.86 15.27
N GLN A 53 -2.51 5.00 14.72
CA GLN A 53 -3.33 4.99 13.52
C GLN A 53 -2.48 4.71 12.28
N ALA A 54 -2.96 3.91 11.34
CA ALA A 54 -2.23 3.52 10.13
C ALA A 54 -3.18 3.18 8.97
N HIS A 55 -2.60 2.80 7.83
CA HIS A 55 -3.32 2.26 6.67
C HIS A 55 -3.23 0.73 6.66
N LYS A 56 -4.38 0.03 6.64
CA LYS A 56 -4.46 -1.44 6.55
C LYS A 56 -3.74 -1.97 5.32
N ALA A 57 -4.00 -1.35 4.16
CA ALA A 57 -3.40 -1.74 2.90
C ALA A 57 -1.86 -1.68 2.96
N LEU A 58 -1.31 -0.61 3.53
CA LEU A 58 0.13 -0.47 3.69
C LEU A 58 0.68 -1.58 4.61
N LEU A 59 0.11 -1.77 5.80
CA LEU A 59 0.53 -2.82 6.73
C LEU A 59 0.49 -4.22 6.10
N ALA A 60 -0.58 -4.54 5.37
CA ALA A 60 -0.74 -5.82 4.68
C ALA A 60 0.28 -6.04 3.56
N THR A 61 0.71 -4.98 2.86
CA THR A 61 1.77 -5.11 1.84
C THR A 61 3.15 -5.35 2.46
N GLN A 62 3.41 -4.78 3.64
CA GLN A 62 4.74 -4.75 4.26
C GLN A 62 4.98 -5.89 5.27
N SER A 63 3.95 -6.65 5.65
CA SER A 63 4.09 -7.71 6.65
C SER A 63 3.11 -8.85 6.39
N ASP A 64 3.64 -10.06 6.30
CA ASP A 64 2.83 -11.28 6.13
C ASP A 64 1.84 -11.49 7.29
N TYR A 65 2.23 -11.10 8.51
CA TYR A 65 1.36 -11.17 9.68
C TYR A 65 0.13 -10.25 9.49
N PHE A 66 0.37 -8.98 9.19
CA PHE A 66 -0.72 -8.02 8.95
C PHE A 66 -1.51 -8.39 7.70
N ARG A 67 -0.85 -8.94 6.67
CA ARG A 67 -1.53 -9.43 5.46
C ARG A 67 -2.55 -10.48 5.81
N VAL A 68 -2.15 -11.54 6.52
CA VAL A 68 -3.07 -12.61 6.92
C VAL A 68 -4.15 -12.06 7.85
N MET A 69 -3.77 -11.30 8.88
CA MET A 69 -4.71 -10.76 9.87
C MET A 69 -5.77 -9.83 9.27
N LEU A 70 -5.41 -9.01 8.29
CA LEU A 70 -6.31 -8.00 7.69
C LEU A 70 -7.03 -8.47 6.42
N SER A 71 -6.61 -9.59 5.82
CA SER A 71 -7.24 -10.15 4.62
C SER A 71 -8.06 -11.42 4.89
N ALA A 72 -7.75 -12.15 5.97
CA ALA A 72 -8.67 -13.15 6.47
C ALA A 72 -9.92 -12.45 6.98
N ASP A 73 -11.10 -13.06 6.77
CA ASP A 73 -12.39 -12.63 7.35
C ASP A 73 -12.42 -12.90 8.88
N MET A 74 -11.32 -12.57 9.55
CA MET A 74 -11.23 -12.41 10.99
C MET A 74 -11.95 -11.11 11.30
N ARG A 75 -13.28 -11.16 11.20
CA ARG A 75 -14.19 -10.23 11.84
C ARG A 75 -13.67 -10.05 13.25
N GLU A 76 -13.00 -8.92 13.48
CA GLU A 76 -12.45 -8.51 14.76
C GLU A 76 -13.62 -8.65 15.73
N ARG A 77 -13.60 -9.73 16.52
CA ARG A 77 -14.75 -10.11 17.32
C ARG A 77 -14.88 -9.02 18.35
N ASP A 78 -15.97 -8.26 18.30
CA ASP A 78 -16.41 -7.39 19.38
C ASP A 78 -16.15 -8.12 20.71
N PRO A 79 -15.19 -7.66 21.53
CA PRO A 79 -15.15 -8.05 22.91
C PRO A 79 -16.29 -7.25 23.55
N HIS A 80 -17.37 -7.97 23.87
CA HIS A 80 -18.41 -7.47 24.76
C HIS A 80 -17.82 -6.89 26.05
#